data_AF-A0A3C0G6F9-F1
#
_entry.id   AF-A0A3C0G6F9-F1
#
_cell.length_a   1.000
_cell.length_b   1.000
_cell.length_c   1.000
_cell.angle_alpha   90.00
_cell.angle_beta   90.00
_cell.angle_gamma   90.00
#
_symmetry.space_group_name_H-M   'P 1'
#
loop_
_entity.id
_entity.type
_entity.pdbx_description
1 polymer ?
#
loop_
_entity_poly.entity_id
_entity_poly.type
_entity_poly.pdbx_seq_one_letter_code
_entity_poly.pdbx_strand_id
1 'polypeptide(L)'
;MKVKFNELRKVYKEVKDFLENASGENVNGLNTKIAEDLGLWGDDNYFLLEEFVTKNNLNFDKFDYSEHFESEGELFNASNALIGLLTLPFLIVTRIIKWIFPKIKTPFDNSSLPMKNERTDLTFGDLIVCKLKGEFCLRKNTLIEI
;
A
#
# COMPACT_ATOMS: atom_id res chain seq x y z
N MET A 1 -18.91 17.22 4.89
CA MET A 1 -19.12 17.34 3.43
C MET A 1 -20.47 16.74 3.12
N LYS A 2 -21.40 17.54 2.58
CA LYS A 2 -22.74 17.04 2.24
C LYS A 2 -22.72 16.46 0.82
N VAL A 3 -23.05 15.18 0.68
CA VAL A 3 -23.03 14.46 -0.61
C VAL A 3 -24.34 13.73 -0.79
N LYS A 4 -24.90 13.74 -2.00
CA LYS A 4 -26.09 12.94 -2.28
C LYS A 4 -25.73 11.46 -2.28
N PHE A 5 -26.57 10.61 -1.69
CA PHE A 5 -26.36 9.15 -1.69
C PHE A 5 -26.06 8.57 -3.09
N ASN A 6 -26.77 9.04 -4.11
CA ASN A 6 -26.56 8.58 -5.50
C ASN A 6 -25.17 8.92 -6.04
N GLU A 7 -24.63 10.08 -5.65
CA GLU A 7 -23.29 10.51 -6.04
C GLU A 7 -22.22 9.68 -5.32
N LEU A 8 -22.37 9.49 -4.01
CA LEU A 8 -21.49 8.62 -3.22
C LEU A 8 -21.47 7.20 -3.78
N ARG A 9 -22.64 6.63 -4.09
CA ARG A 9 -22.77 5.28 -4.67
C ARG A 9 -22.09 5.18 -6.03
N LYS A 10 -22.21 6.22 -6.87
CA LYS A 10 -21.55 6.27 -8.18
C LYS A 10 -20.04 6.30 -8.02
N VAL A 11 -19.51 7.20 -7.20
CA VAL A 11 -18.06 7.29 -6.94
C VAL A 11 -17.51 6.01 -6.34
N TYR A 12 -18.22 5.44 -5.35
CA TYR A 12 -17.85 4.15 -4.76
C TYR A 12 -17.65 3.07 -5.84
N LYS A 13 -18.62 2.93 -6.74
CA LYS A 13 -18.54 1.92 -7.80
C LYS A 13 -17.39 2.21 -8.77
N GLU A 14 -17.24 3.45 -9.21
CA GLU A 14 -16.20 3.83 -10.15
C GLU A 14 -14.78 3.62 -9.59
N VAL A 15 -14.54 3.97 -8.33
CA VAL A 15 -13.24 3.74 -7.68
C VAL A 15 -13.01 2.25 -7.43
N LYS A 16 -14.06 1.51 -7.05
CA LYS A 16 -13.99 0.07 -6.86
C LYS A 16 -13.59 -0.63 -8.16
N ASP A 17 -14.35 -0.41 -9.22
CA ASP A 17 -14.10 -1.01 -10.53
C ASP A 17 -12.70 -0.62 -11.04
N PHE A 18 -12.25 0.62 -10.79
CA PHE A 18 -10.89 1.06 -11.15
C PHE A 18 -9.81 0.25 -10.43
N LEU A 19 -9.89 0.10 -9.10
CA LEU A 19 -8.90 -0.64 -8.32
C LEU A 19 -8.90 -2.14 -8.63
N GLU A 20 -10.06 -2.76 -8.77
CA GLU A 20 -10.17 -4.19 -9.09
C GLU A 20 -9.62 -4.49 -10.49
N ASN A 21 -9.83 -3.59 -11.46
CA ASN A 21 -9.25 -3.76 -12.80
C ASN A 21 -7.72 -3.58 -12.81
N ALA A 22 -7.18 -2.66 -12.00
CA ALA A 22 -5.76 -2.41 -11.96
C ALA A 22 -4.98 -3.52 -11.22
N SER A 23 -5.54 -4.03 -10.13
CA SER A 23 -4.90 -5.06 -9.30
C SER A 23 -5.19 -6.50 -9.74
N GLY A 24 -6.34 -6.74 -10.39
CA GLY A 24 -6.86 -8.09 -10.57
C GLY A 24 -7.42 -8.73 -9.29
N GLU A 25 -7.42 -7.99 -8.17
CA GLU A 25 -7.87 -8.42 -6.85
C GLU A 25 -9.22 -7.80 -6.48
N ASN A 26 -9.90 -8.37 -5.48
CA ASN A 26 -11.18 -7.85 -5.01
C ASN A 26 -11.00 -6.79 -3.92
N VAL A 27 -11.76 -5.69 -4.02
CA VAL A 27 -11.83 -4.67 -2.98
C VAL A 27 -12.87 -5.09 -1.93
N ASN A 28 -12.36 -5.51 -0.77
CA ASN A 28 -13.14 -6.09 0.33
C ASN A 28 -13.81 -5.05 1.23
N GLY A 29 -13.34 -3.80 1.24
CA GLY A 29 -13.96 -2.73 2.01
C GLY A 29 -13.18 -1.42 1.97
N LEU A 30 -13.71 -0.39 2.64
CA LEU A 30 -13.11 0.96 2.63
C LEU A 30 -11.69 1.03 3.21
N ASN A 31 -11.28 0.01 3.97
CA ASN A 31 -9.94 -0.08 4.55
C ASN A 31 -8.96 -0.88 3.67
N THR A 32 -9.42 -1.42 2.54
CA THR A 32 -8.55 -2.14 1.59
C THR A 32 -7.43 -1.20 1.17
N LYS A 33 -6.21 -1.62 1.46
CA LYS A 33 -4.96 -0.92 1.20
C LYS A 33 -4.51 -1.11 -0.25
N ILE A 34 -4.03 -0.04 -0.88
CA ILE A 34 -3.61 -0.08 -2.28
C ILE A 34 -2.37 -0.95 -2.43
N ALA A 35 -1.34 -0.72 -1.62
CA ALA A 35 -0.12 -1.50 -1.71
C ALA A 35 -0.30 -2.87 -1.04
N GLU A 36 -0.58 -2.92 0.27
CA GLU A 36 -0.52 -4.18 1.02
C GLU A 36 -1.59 -5.22 0.63
N ASP A 37 -2.83 -4.77 0.37
CA ASP A 37 -3.94 -5.71 0.12
C ASP A 37 -4.14 -5.98 -1.37
N LEU A 38 -3.84 -5.02 -2.25
CA LEU A 38 -4.03 -5.16 -3.71
C LEU A 38 -2.72 -5.46 -4.46
N GLY A 39 -1.58 -5.53 -3.76
CA GLY A 39 -0.29 -5.88 -4.37
C GLY A 39 0.26 -4.82 -5.32
N LEU A 40 -0.24 -3.58 -5.26
CA LEU A 40 0.21 -2.48 -6.12
C LEU A 40 1.42 -1.80 -5.46
N TRP A 41 2.63 -2.31 -5.70
CA TRP A 41 3.86 -1.80 -5.09
C TRP A 41 4.73 -1.02 -6.07
N GLY A 42 5.57 -0.14 -5.54
CA GLY A 42 6.53 0.61 -6.34
C GLY A 42 5.85 1.33 -7.50
N ASP A 43 6.35 1.07 -8.71
CA ASP A 43 5.86 1.71 -9.92
C ASP A 43 4.37 1.43 -10.18
N ASP A 44 3.83 0.30 -9.72
CA ASP A 44 2.41 -0.05 -9.93
C ASP A 44 1.47 0.95 -9.25
N ASN A 45 1.72 1.31 -7.99
CA ASN A 45 0.90 2.32 -7.31
C ASN A 45 1.20 3.74 -7.81
N TYR A 46 2.42 4.02 -8.26
CA TYR A 46 2.76 5.30 -8.87
C TYR A 46 1.93 5.55 -10.13
N PHE A 47 1.95 4.61 -11.09
CA PHE A 47 1.20 4.75 -12.33
C PHE A 47 -0.31 4.70 -12.12
N LEU A 48 -0.78 3.86 -11.18
CA LEU A 48 -2.18 3.84 -10.77
C LEU A 48 -2.65 5.22 -10.29
N LEU A 49 -1.88 5.87 -9.42
CA LEU A 49 -2.23 7.19 -8.91
C LEU A 49 -2.16 8.27 -9.98
N GLU A 50 -1.14 8.23 -10.85
CA GLU A 50 -1.03 9.16 -11.97
C GLU A 50 -2.27 9.04 -12.90
N GLU A 51 -2.68 7.83 -13.25
CA GLU A 51 -3.88 7.59 -14.05
C GLU A 51 -5.13 8.10 -13.31
N PHE A 52 -5.28 7.76 -12.02
CA PHE A 52 -6.42 8.15 -11.20
C PHE A 52 -6.57 9.66 -11.11
N VAL A 53 -5.47 10.38 -10.86
CA VAL A 53 -5.43 11.83 -10.74
C VAL A 53 -5.74 12.49 -12.08
N THR A 54 -5.10 12.03 -13.16
CA THR A 54 -5.26 12.60 -14.50
C THR A 54 -6.68 12.40 -15.03
N LYS A 55 -7.21 11.17 -14.93
CA LYS A 55 -8.54 10.81 -15.45
C LYS A 55 -9.68 11.55 -14.75
N ASN A 56 -9.50 11.89 -13.48
CA ASN A 56 -10.51 12.58 -12.68
C ASN A 56 -10.18 14.07 -12.47
N ASN A 57 -9.10 14.60 -13.06
CA ASN A 57 -8.64 15.98 -12.93
C ASN A 57 -8.56 16.45 -11.46
N LEU A 58 -7.86 15.66 -10.62
CA LEU A 58 -7.75 15.91 -9.18
C LEU A 58 -6.53 16.77 -8.84
N ASN A 59 -6.61 17.61 -7.80
CA ASN A 59 -5.46 18.32 -7.27
C ASN A 59 -4.73 17.45 -6.22
N PHE A 60 -3.53 16.98 -6.55
CA PHE A 60 -2.67 16.22 -5.64
C PHE A 60 -1.39 16.99 -5.24
N ASP A 61 -1.36 18.32 -5.34
CA ASP A 61 -0.20 19.16 -5.03
C ASP A 61 0.32 18.98 -3.58
N LYS A 62 -0.56 18.55 -2.67
CA LYS A 62 -0.26 18.29 -1.26
C LYS A 62 0.01 16.82 -0.94
N PHE A 63 0.00 15.95 -1.94
CA PHE A 63 0.28 14.52 -1.74
C PHE A 63 1.78 14.28 -1.64
N ASP A 64 2.22 13.67 -0.55
CA ASP A 64 3.59 13.18 -0.39
C ASP A 64 3.62 11.67 -0.65
N TYR A 65 4.16 11.29 -1.81
CA TYR A 65 4.29 9.89 -2.19
C TYR A 65 5.07 9.07 -1.15
N SER A 66 6.13 9.65 -0.58
CA SER A 66 7.01 8.95 0.37
C SER A 66 6.37 8.71 1.74
N GLU A 67 5.29 9.40 2.09
CA GLU A 67 4.53 9.11 3.32
C GLU A 67 3.61 7.89 3.17
N HIS A 68 3.22 7.57 1.93
CA HIS A 68 2.17 6.61 1.63
C HIS A 68 2.67 5.35 0.95
N PHE A 69 3.71 5.44 0.12
CA PHE A 69 4.22 4.32 -0.67
C PHE A 69 5.74 4.25 -0.65
N GLU A 70 6.26 3.07 -0.94
CA GLU A 70 7.66 2.87 -1.28
C GLU A 70 7.82 3.00 -2.79
N SER A 71 8.89 3.66 -3.23
CA SER A 71 9.29 3.63 -4.63
C SER A 71 9.91 2.27 -5.00
N GLU A 72 9.92 1.92 -6.28
CA GLU A 72 10.60 0.71 -6.78
C GLU A 72 12.07 0.66 -6.35
N GLY A 73 12.74 1.81 -6.35
CA GLY A 73 14.14 1.93 -5.90
C GLY A 73 14.33 1.65 -4.40
N GLU A 74 13.33 1.96 -3.56
CA GLU A 74 13.34 1.61 -2.14
C GLU A 74 13.07 0.12 -1.93
N LEU A 75 12.12 -0.45 -2.67
CA LEU A 75 11.78 -1.88 -2.63
C LEU A 75 12.95 -2.75 -3.10
N PHE A 76 13.64 -2.34 -4.17
CA PHE A 76 14.74 -3.07 -4.79
C PHE A 76 16.09 -2.41 -4.60
N ASN A 77 16.34 -1.90 -3.39
CA ASN A 77 17.63 -1.32 -3.04
C ASN A 77 18.73 -2.41 -3.04
N ALA A 78 19.77 -2.22 -3.87
CA ALA A 78 20.90 -3.13 -4.00
C ALA A 78 21.60 -3.42 -2.65
N SER A 79 21.61 -2.46 -1.73
CA SER A 79 22.17 -2.68 -0.38
C SER A 79 21.32 -3.65 0.44
N ASN A 80 19.99 -3.53 0.40
CA ASN A 80 19.07 -4.45 1.06
C ASN A 80 19.15 -5.85 0.45
N ALA A 81 19.25 -5.94 -0.89
CA ALA A 81 19.46 -7.20 -1.59
C ALA A 81 20.79 -7.88 -1.18
N LEU A 82 21.86 -7.11 -1.05
CA LEU A 82 23.17 -7.61 -0.62
C LEU A 82 23.15 -8.07 0.85
N ILE A 83 22.51 -7.31 1.75
CA ILE A 83 22.30 -7.73 3.14
C ILE A 83 21.47 -9.00 3.21
N GLY A 84 20.38 -9.09 2.45
CA GLY A 84 19.56 -10.30 2.35
C GLY A 84 20.37 -11.50 1.87
N LEU A 85 21.17 -11.34 0.83
CA LEU A 85 22.04 -12.39 0.28
C LEU A 85 23.08 -12.86 1.30
N LEU A 86 23.72 -11.94 2.03
CA LEU A 86 24.72 -12.25 3.04
C LEU A 86 24.11 -12.93 4.29
N THR A 87 22.87 -12.59 4.63
CA THR A 87 22.17 -13.14 5.81
C THR A 87 21.45 -14.46 5.52
N LEU A 88 21.15 -14.77 4.26
CA LEU A 88 20.44 -15.98 3.84
C LEU A 88 21.08 -17.29 4.34
N PRO A 89 22.42 -17.51 4.26
CA PRO A 89 23.03 -18.73 4.78
C PRO A 89 22.80 -18.90 6.29
N PHE A 90 22.86 -17.80 7.05
CA PHE A 90 22.62 -17.83 8.50
C PHE A 90 21.15 -18.13 8.83
N LEU A 91 20.21 -17.60 8.03
CA LEU A 91 18.78 -17.92 8.14
C LEU A 91 18.49 -19.40 7.87
N ILE A 92 19.16 -19.99 6.87
CA ILE A 92 19.03 -21.42 6.57
C ILE A 92 19.56 -22.26 7.73
N VAL A 93 20.76 -21.96 8.23
CA VAL A 93 21.38 -22.69 9.36
C VAL A 93 20.51 -22.58 10.62
N THR A 94 20.01 -21.40 10.94
CA THR A 94 19.16 -21.19 12.12
C THR A 94 17.82 -21.92 12.01
N ARG A 95 17.22 -21.98 10.82
CA ARG A 95 16.04 -22.82 10.57
C ARG A 95 16.33 -24.30 10.78
N ILE A 96 17.45 -24.80 10.29
CA ILE A 96 17.87 -26.20 10.49
C ILE A 96 18.06 -26.49 11.98
N ILE A 97 18.72 -25.59 12.72
CA ILE A 97 18.91 -25.73 14.17
C ILE A 97 17.57 -25.72 14.91
N LYS A 98 16.66 -24.78 14.60
CA LYS A 98 15.31 -24.74 15.20
C LYS A 98 14.52 -26.01 14.92
N TRP A 99 14.67 -26.61 13.73
CA TRP A 99 13.99 -27.85 13.37
C TRP A 99 14.51 -29.06 14.16
N ILE A 100 15.83 -29.16 14.35
CA ILE A 100 16.46 -30.26 15.11
C ILE A 100 16.30 -30.06 16.63
N PHE A 101 16.37 -28.81 17.10
CA PHE A 101 16.36 -28.43 18.51
C PHE A 101 15.36 -27.29 18.78
N PRO A 102 14.05 -27.56 18.84
CA PRO A 102 13.00 -26.53 18.91
C PRO A 102 13.01 -25.68 20.19
N LYS A 103 13.74 -26.11 21.23
CA LYS A 103 13.86 -25.37 22.50
C LYS A 103 15.05 -24.41 22.55
N ILE A 104 15.91 -24.40 21.52
CA ILE A 104 17.07 -23.50 21.45
C ILE A 104 16.61 -22.14 20.91
N LYS A 105 16.93 -21.07 21.67
CA LYS A 105 16.79 -19.70 21.17
C LYS A 105 17.96 -19.41 20.21
N THR A 106 17.67 -19.16 18.95
CA THR A 106 18.69 -18.71 17.98
C THR A 106 18.79 -17.18 18.00
N PRO A 107 19.99 -16.60 17.88
CA PRO A 107 20.19 -15.15 17.89
C PRO A 107 19.75 -14.48 16.57
N PHE A 108 19.55 -15.26 15.51
CA PHE A 108 19.05 -14.81 14.21
C PHE A 108 17.61 -15.29 14.03
N ASP A 109 16.72 -14.34 13.75
CA ASP A 109 15.33 -14.54 13.34
C ASP A 109 15.02 -13.55 12.21
N ASN A 110 13.86 -13.65 11.57
CA ASN A 110 13.47 -12.85 10.41
C ASN A 110 13.57 -11.33 10.65
N SER A 111 13.65 -10.86 11.89
CA SER A 111 13.91 -9.47 12.28
C SER A 111 15.29 -8.94 11.90
N SER A 112 16.23 -9.80 11.48
CA SER A 112 17.55 -9.39 11.00
C SER A 112 17.57 -9.00 9.51
N LEU A 113 16.45 -9.17 8.80
CA LEU A 113 16.28 -8.69 7.44
C LEU A 113 16.00 -7.17 7.47
N PRO A 114 16.42 -6.42 6.44
CA PRO A 114 16.06 -5.00 6.32
C PRO A 114 14.54 -4.86 6.44
N MET A 115 14.08 -4.09 7.42
CA MET A 115 12.66 -3.87 7.65
C MET A 115 12.08 -3.09 6.47
N LYS A 116 10.89 -3.49 6.01
CA LYS A 116 10.05 -2.70 5.11
C LYS A 116 9.83 -1.33 5.77
N ASN A 117 9.90 -0.23 5.00
CA ASN A 117 9.60 1.07 5.59
C ASN A 117 8.12 1.08 5.98
N GLU A 118 7.81 1.41 7.22
CA GLU A 118 6.41 1.55 7.63
C GLU A 118 5.82 2.77 6.91
N ARG A 119 5.05 2.51 5.84
CA ARG A 119 4.26 3.51 5.12
C ARG A 119 2.79 3.37 5.51
N THR A 120 2.08 4.49 5.49
CA THR A 120 0.67 4.50 5.94
C THR A 120 -0.26 3.76 4.98
N ASP A 121 0.11 3.68 3.70
CA ASP A 121 -0.70 3.18 2.58
C ASP A 121 -1.99 4.00 2.38
N LEU A 122 -2.38 4.23 1.13
CA LEU A 122 -3.71 4.78 0.87
C LEU A 122 -4.73 3.64 0.86
N THR A 123 -5.96 3.97 1.24
CA THR A 123 -7.06 3.02 1.20
C THR A 123 -8.03 3.33 0.07
N PHE A 124 -8.83 2.33 -0.31
CA PHE A 124 -10.00 2.51 -1.17
C PHE A 124 -10.89 3.67 -0.71
N GLY A 125 -11.09 3.80 0.61
CA GLY A 125 -11.87 4.90 1.19
C GLY A 125 -11.23 6.27 1.00
N ASP A 126 -9.90 6.37 0.99
CA ASP A 126 -9.20 7.62 0.73
C ASP A 126 -9.40 8.06 -0.72
N LEU A 127 -9.28 7.14 -1.69
CA LEU A 127 -9.54 7.46 -3.10
C LEU A 127 -10.97 7.92 -3.37
N ILE A 128 -11.97 7.32 -2.69
CA ILE A 128 -13.36 7.81 -2.75
C ILE A 128 -13.45 9.26 -2.29
N VAL A 129 -12.83 9.59 -1.16
CA VAL A 129 -12.86 10.95 -0.60
C VAL A 129 -12.12 11.93 -1.50
N CYS A 130 -10.95 11.55 -2.03
CA CYS A 130 -10.20 12.36 -2.99
C CYS A 130 -11.05 12.69 -4.21
N LYS A 131 -11.75 11.70 -4.77
CA LYS A 131 -12.61 11.89 -5.94
C LYS A 131 -13.84 12.74 -5.65
N LEU A 132 -14.46 12.61 -4.48
CA LEU A 132 -15.58 13.46 -4.08
C LEU A 132 -15.17 14.91 -3.84
N LYS A 133 -13.96 15.14 -3.30
CA LYS A 133 -13.47 16.49 -3.02
C LYS A 133 -12.82 17.17 -4.24
N GLY A 134 -12.30 16.40 -5.19
CA GLY A 134 -11.49 16.93 -6.29
C GLY A 134 -10.04 17.22 -5.92
N GLU A 135 -9.61 16.85 -4.71
CA GLU A 135 -8.26 17.09 -4.19
C GLU A 135 -7.81 15.96 -3.26
N PHE A 136 -6.50 15.83 -3.05
CA PHE A 136 -5.95 14.87 -2.11
C PHE A 136 -6.48 15.11 -0.68
N CYS A 137 -7.15 14.10 -0.13
CA CYS A 137 -7.64 14.15 1.24
C CYS A 137 -7.86 12.75 1.83
N LEU A 138 -7.26 12.50 2.99
CA LEU A 138 -7.48 11.27 3.72
C LEU A 138 -8.90 11.21 4.30
N ARG A 139 -9.51 10.03 4.24
CA ARG A 139 -10.85 9.76 4.78
C ARG A 139 -10.94 10.05 6.27
N LYS A 140 -9.88 9.76 7.04
CA LYS A 140 -9.83 10.07 8.48
C LYS A 140 -10.01 11.56 8.79
N ASN A 141 -9.71 12.43 7.83
CA ASN A 141 -9.83 13.89 7.94
C ASN A 141 -11.15 14.42 7.36
N THR A 142 -12.08 13.55 6.97
CA THR A 142 -13.32 13.95 6.29
C THR A 142 -14.55 13.31 6.92
N LEU A 143 -15.50 14.15 7.34
CA LEU A 143 -16.85 13.72 7.68
C LEU A 143 -17.75 13.82 6.44
N ILE A 144 -18.33 12.70 6.02
CA ILE A 144 -19.34 12.67 4.95
C ILE A 144 -20.72 12.65 5.60
N GLU A 145 -21.56 13.62 5.22
CA GLU A 145 -22.95 13.73 5.61
C GLU A 145 -23.81 13.45 4.37
N ILE A 146 -24.79 12.56 4.51
CA ILE A 146 -25.68 12.11 3.41
C ILE A 146 -27.05 12.75 3.56
#